data_AF-M0N7C0-F1
#
_entry.id   AF-M0N7C0-F1
#
_cell.length_a   1.000
_cell.length_b   1.000
_cell.length_c   1.000
_cell.angle_alpha   90.00
_cell.angle_beta   90.00
_cell.angle_gamma   90.00
#
_symmetry.space_group_name_H-M   'P 1'
#
loop_
_entity.id
_entity.type
_entity.pdbx_description
1 polymer ?
#
loop_
_entity_poly.entity_id
_entity_poly.type
_entity_poly.pdbx_seq_one_letter_code
_entity_poly.pdbx_strand_id
1 'polypeptide(L)'
;MNEPGAENQALYRTLKDILNRQAEVISVWFEPDAIQKRYLAAEVDPQRVVPSTGPESPRLGVHWKLTPPHDVFRVDYADPNLDFHCGWHQDEDHSNLGAAHFQYQTASMETPHHEGVVFEAESPPKLLWECCSELFEEILFTDTEEF
;
A
#
# COMPACT_ATOMS: atom_id res chain seq x y z
N MET A 1 25.08 1.13 4.29
CA MET A 1 23.65 0.82 4.23
C MET A 1 23.07 1.72 3.17
N ASN A 2 22.61 1.15 2.06
CA ASN A 2 22.06 1.94 0.95
C ASN A 2 20.55 2.11 1.18
N GLU A 3 20.10 3.35 1.07
CA GLU A 3 18.73 3.74 1.38
C GLU A 3 17.86 3.56 0.13
N PRO A 4 16.81 2.73 0.19
CA PRO A 4 16.16 2.18 -1.01
C PRO A 4 15.58 3.23 -1.97
N GLY A 5 15.13 4.38 -1.49
CA GLY A 5 14.58 5.42 -2.37
C GLY A 5 15.59 6.37 -3.01
N ALA A 6 16.83 6.44 -2.49
CA ALA A 6 17.89 7.24 -3.11
C ALA A 6 18.40 6.61 -4.42
N GLU A 7 18.38 5.27 -4.51
CA GLU A 7 18.92 4.51 -5.65
C GLU A 7 18.00 4.52 -6.89
N ASN A 8 16.69 4.76 -6.75
CA ASN A 8 15.76 4.71 -7.89
C ASN A 8 14.72 5.84 -7.93
N GLN A 9 15.20 7.08 -8.02
CA GLN A 9 14.34 8.26 -8.10
C GLN A 9 13.36 8.24 -9.29
N ALA A 10 13.70 7.58 -10.39
CA ALA A 10 12.83 7.51 -11.57
C ALA A 10 11.61 6.64 -11.28
N LEU A 11 11.79 5.46 -10.69
CA LEU A 11 10.70 4.60 -10.25
C LEU A 11 9.77 5.35 -9.29
N TYR A 12 10.31 5.96 -8.25
CA TYR A 12 9.48 6.63 -7.25
C TYR A 12 8.72 7.84 -7.78
N ARG A 13 9.20 8.52 -8.83
CA ARG A 13 8.40 9.54 -9.53
C ARG A 13 7.20 8.90 -10.23
N THR A 14 7.41 7.79 -10.91
CA THR A 14 6.33 7.03 -11.56
C THR A 14 5.32 6.51 -10.52
N LEU A 15 5.78 5.92 -9.42
CA LEU A 15 4.89 5.45 -8.34
C LEU A 15 4.10 6.61 -7.73
N LYS A 16 4.75 7.77 -7.53
CA LYS A 16 4.06 8.99 -7.09
C LYS A 16 2.97 9.41 -8.08
N ASP A 17 3.22 9.34 -9.38
CA ASP A 17 2.22 9.67 -10.39
C ASP A 17 1.04 8.68 -10.38
N ILE A 18 1.26 7.41 -10.06
CA ILE A 18 0.19 6.42 -9.85
C ILE A 18 -0.68 6.81 -8.65
N LEU A 19 -0.06 7.14 -7.50
CA LEU A 19 -0.81 7.55 -6.31
C LEU A 19 -1.63 8.84 -6.55
N ASN A 20 -1.08 9.83 -7.26
CA ASN A 20 -1.80 11.07 -7.58
C ASN A 20 -2.97 10.89 -8.55
N ARG A 21 -3.12 9.71 -9.16
CA ARG A 21 -4.23 9.40 -10.08
C ARG A 21 -5.39 8.70 -9.41
N GLN A 22 -5.22 8.24 -8.16
CA GLN A 22 -6.30 7.62 -7.40
C GLN A 22 -7.28 8.71 -6.98
N ALA A 23 -8.59 8.45 -7.10
CA ALA A 23 -9.61 9.47 -6.85
C ALA A 23 -9.69 9.85 -5.37
N GLU A 24 -9.37 8.89 -4.50
CA GLU A 24 -9.43 8.92 -3.04
C GLU A 24 -8.21 9.63 -2.44
N VAL A 25 -7.09 9.69 -3.17
CA VAL A 25 -5.84 10.29 -2.70
C VAL A 25 -5.87 11.81 -2.88
N ILE A 26 -5.57 12.56 -1.82
CA ILE A 26 -5.56 14.04 -1.82
C ILE A 26 -4.17 14.65 -1.74
N SER A 27 -3.19 13.92 -1.20
CA SER A 27 -1.81 14.40 -1.17
C SER A 27 -0.83 13.23 -1.21
N VAL A 28 0.32 13.42 -1.85
CA VAL A 28 1.39 12.41 -1.95
C VAL A 28 2.75 13.09 -1.76
N TRP A 29 3.55 12.60 -0.81
CA TRP A 29 4.86 13.15 -0.49
C TRP A 29 5.90 12.04 -0.31
N PHE A 30 7.16 12.49 -0.26
CA PHE A 30 8.29 11.65 0.04
C PHE A 30 8.60 11.69 1.53
N GLU A 31 8.94 10.55 2.09
CA GLU A 31 9.36 10.41 3.48
C GLU A 31 10.83 9.93 3.58
N PRO A 32 11.58 10.34 4.62
CA PRO A 32 11.17 11.33 5.63
C PRO A 32 11.04 12.75 5.05
N ASP A 33 11.64 13.01 3.88
CA ASP A 33 11.50 14.28 3.19
C ASP A 33 11.75 14.16 1.66
N ALA A 34 11.43 15.24 0.94
CA ALA A 34 11.59 15.35 -0.51
C ALA A 34 13.06 15.41 -1.00
N ILE A 35 14.03 15.51 -0.10
CA ILE A 35 15.46 15.49 -0.43
C ILE A 35 15.95 14.04 -0.43
N GLN A 36 15.61 13.29 0.62
CA GLN A 36 16.02 11.89 0.79
C GLN A 36 15.21 10.92 -0.07
N LYS A 37 13.91 11.22 -0.29
CA LYS A 37 13.01 10.45 -1.18
C LYS A 37 13.04 8.95 -0.94
N ARG A 38 12.98 8.50 0.31
CA ARG A 38 13.20 7.08 0.64
C ARG A 38 11.99 6.19 0.34
N TYR A 39 10.80 6.70 0.61
CA TYR A 39 9.52 6.03 0.38
C TYR A 39 8.43 7.07 0.10
N LEU A 40 7.26 6.62 -0.35
CA LEU A 40 6.11 7.50 -0.55
C LEU A 40 5.11 7.29 0.58
N ALA A 41 4.49 8.39 0.98
CA ALA A 41 3.28 8.38 1.76
C ALA A 41 2.22 9.18 1.01
N ALA A 42 0.98 8.72 1.11
CA ALA A 42 -0.19 9.39 0.58
C ALA A 42 -1.28 9.51 1.64
N GLU A 43 -1.97 10.64 1.60
CA GLU A 43 -3.14 10.91 2.42
C GLU A 43 -4.40 10.64 1.59
N VAL A 44 -5.31 9.87 2.17
CA VAL A 44 -6.59 9.50 1.58
C VAL A 44 -7.68 10.38 2.20
N ASP A 45 -8.61 10.84 1.38
CA ASP A 45 -9.81 11.55 1.82
C ASP A 45 -10.86 10.52 2.25
N PRO A 46 -11.17 10.40 3.56
CA PRO A 46 -12.09 9.40 4.06
C PRO A 46 -13.52 9.60 3.54
N GLN A 47 -13.84 10.78 2.99
CA GLN A 47 -15.13 11.06 2.36
C GLN A 47 -15.23 10.56 0.92
N ARG A 48 -14.10 10.16 0.31
CA ARG A 48 -14.06 9.59 -1.04
C ARG A 48 -14.01 8.07 -1.05
N VAL A 49 -13.63 7.46 0.08
CA VAL A 49 -13.81 6.03 0.32
C VAL A 49 -15.30 5.73 0.46
N VAL A 50 -15.75 4.59 -0.04
CA VAL A 50 -17.15 4.18 -0.02
C VAL A 50 -17.27 2.81 0.65
N PRO A 51 -17.95 2.70 1.82
CA PRO A 51 -18.54 3.79 2.61
C PRO A 51 -17.47 4.74 3.19
N SER A 52 -17.86 5.97 3.53
CA SER A 52 -16.94 6.93 4.13
C SER A 52 -16.46 6.43 5.49
N THR A 53 -15.16 6.45 5.76
CA THR A 53 -14.60 5.75 6.93
C THR A 53 -14.54 6.61 8.19
N GLY A 54 -14.57 7.94 8.08
CA GLY A 54 -14.66 8.82 9.25
C GLY A 54 -14.08 10.23 9.03
N PRO A 55 -13.76 10.97 10.11
CA PRO A 55 -13.19 12.31 10.02
C PRO A 55 -11.66 12.37 9.85
N GLU A 56 -10.93 11.30 10.20
CA GLU A 56 -9.46 11.29 10.16
C GLU A 56 -8.96 10.73 8.83
N SER A 57 -7.89 11.29 8.27
CA SER A 57 -7.37 10.86 6.98
C SER A 57 -6.61 9.52 7.09
N PRO A 58 -7.02 8.48 6.35
CA PRO A 58 -6.24 7.26 6.22
C PRO A 58 -4.93 7.51 5.46
N ARG A 59 -3.97 6.61 5.63
CA ARG A 59 -2.64 6.73 5.01
C ARG A 59 -2.29 5.51 4.18
N LEU A 60 -1.71 5.75 3.01
CA LEU A 60 -1.11 4.73 2.15
C LEU A 60 0.41 4.93 2.08
N GLY A 61 1.19 3.96 2.53
CA GLY A 61 2.65 3.92 2.46
C GLY A 61 3.14 3.01 1.34
N VAL A 62 4.15 3.45 0.59
CA VAL A 62 4.75 2.64 -0.50
C VAL A 62 6.27 2.60 -0.37
N HIS A 63 6.78 1.39 -0.18
CA HIS A 63 8.19 1.07 -0.12
C HIS A 63 8.52 0.08 -1.23
N TRP A 64 9.55 0.39 -2.01
CA TRP A 64 9.99 -0.46 -3.12
C TRP A 64 11.50 -0.50 -3.25
N LYS A 65 12.04 -1.70 -3.49
CA LYS A 65 13.45 -1.95 -3.76
C LYS A 65 13.58 -2.96 -4.90
N LEU A 66 14.12 -2.50 -6.03
CA LEU A 66 14.41 -3.38 -7.16
C LEU A 66 15.53 -4.36 -6.79
N THR A 67 15.21 -5.64 -6.70
CA THR A 67 16.16 -6.69 -6.27
C THR A 67 16.02 -7.90 -7.21
N PRO A 68 17.10 -8.42 -7.81
CA PRO A 68 17.02 -9.70 -8.51
C PRO A 68 16.98 -10.87 -7.50
N PRO A 69 16.22 -11.96 -7.74
CA PRO A 69 15.34 -12.19 -8.89
C PRO A 69 13.96 -11.54 -8.78
N HIS A 70 13.57 -11.11 -7.59
CA HIS A 70 12.26 -10.51 -7.29
C HIS A 70 12.43 -9.26 -6.44
N ASP A 71 11.69 -8.21 -6.80
CA ASP A 71 11.67 -6.96 -6.04
C ASP A 71 11.25 -7.20 -4.59
N VAL A 72 11.66 -6.31 -3.68
CA VAL A 72 11.12 -6.29 -2.31
C VAL A 72 10.24 -5.05 -2.19
N PHE A 73 8.99 -5.21 -1.79
CA PHE A 73 8.07 -4.10 -1.67
C PHE A 73 7.07 -4.26 -0.51
N ARG A 74 6.53 -3.12 -0.08
CA ARG A 74 5.38 -3.02 0.83
C ARG A 74 4.47 -1.89 0.38
N VAL A 75 3.18 -2.18 0.28
CA VAL A 75 2.11 -1.20 0.06
C VAL A 75 1.15 -1.34 1.23
N ASP A 76 1.14 -0.36 2.14
CA ASP A 76 0.43 -0.44 3.42
C ASP A 76 -0.65 0.64 3.51
N TYR A 77 -1.88 0.26 3.83
CA TYR A 77 -2.99 1.14 4.15
C TYR A 77 -3.32 1.08 5.64
N ALA A 78 -3.56 2.24 6.24
CA ALA A 78 -3.96 2.37 7.64
C ALA A 78 -5.11 3.38 7.76
N ASP A 79 -6.24 2.91 8.28
CA ASP A 79 -7.42 3.73 8.58
C ASP A 79 -7.60 3.88 10.10
N PRO A 80 -7.30 5.05 10.65
CA PRO A 80 -7.43 5.28 12.09
C PRO A 80 -8.89 5.37 12.55
N ASN A 81 -9.86 5.57 11.65
CA ASN A 81 -11.26 5.63 12.03
C ASN A 81 -11.84 4.23 12.30
N LEU A 82 -11.28 3.21 11.66
CA LEU A 82 -11.76 1.83 11.71
C LEU A 82 -10.85 0.91 12.53
N ASP A 83 -9.72 1.42 13.06
CA ASP A 83 -8.61 0.61 13.57
C ASP A 83 -8.27 -0.52 12.58
N PHE A 84 -8.23 -0.18 11.29
CA PHE A 84 -8.02 -1.12 10.20
C PHE A 84 -6.67 -0.90 9.54
N HIS A 85 -5.94 -1.99 9.33
CA HIS A 85 -4.66 -2.01 8.65
C HIS A 85 -4.67 -3.12 7.62
N CYS A 86 -4.22 -2.83 6.40
CA CYS A 86 -3.96 -3.87 5.42
C CYS A 86 -2.79 -3.52 4.51
N GLY A 87 -2.28 -4.49 3.76
CA GLY A 87 -1.23 -4.23 2.81
C GLY A 87 -0.73 -5.46 2.06
N TRP A 88 -0.02 -5.20 0.97
CA TRP A 88 0.61 -6.22 0.13
C TRP A 88 2.12 -6.15 0.29
N HIS A 89 2.72 -7.27 0.67
CA HIS A 89 4.15 -7.38 0.93
C HIS A 89 4.77 -8.45 0.05
N GLN A 90 5.96 -8.15 -0.46
CA GLN A 90 6.88 -9.14 -1.03
C GLN A 90 8.22 -8.96 -0.32
N ASP A 91 8.51 -9.85 0.62
CA ASP A 91 9.70 -9.84 1.45
C ASP A 91 10.10 -11.28 1.85
N GLU A 92 11.05 -11.42 2.78
CA GLU A 92 11.54 -12.72 3.22
C GLU A 92 10.62 -13.37 4.29
N ASP A 93 9.64 -12.62 4.80
CA ASP A 93 8.68 -13.11 5.77
C ASP A 93 7.56 -13.88 5.06
N HIS A 94 6.94 -14.83 5.78
CA HIS A 94 5.83 -15.64 5.27
C HIS A 94 6.08 -16.32 3.91
N SER A 95 7.33 -16.70 3.62
CA SER A 95 7.71 -17.38 2.36
C SER A 95 6.90 -18.66 2.04
N ASN A 96 6.22 -19.22 3.04
CA ASN A 96 5.26 -20.32 2.85
C ASN A 96 3.98 -19.93 2.11
N LEU A 97 3.67 -18.64 1.95
CA LEU A 97 2.47 -18.12 1.28
C LEU A 97 2.68 -17.83 -0.21
N GLY A 98 3.92 -17.91 -0.71
CA GLY A 98 4.26 -17.61 -2.10
C GLY A 98 5.27 -16.47 -2.21
N ALA A 99 5.32 -15.82 -3.37
CA ALA A 99 6.22 -14.70 -3.62
C ALA A 99 5.79 -13.44 -2.86
N ALA A 100 4.49 -13.18 -2.78
CA ALA A 100 3.91 -12.06 -2.05
C ALA A 100 2.74 -12.52 -1.20
N HIS A 101 2.38 -11.72 -0.20
CA HIS A 101 1.22 -11.96 0.64
C HIS A 101 0.44 -10.66 0.88
N PHE A 102 -0.87 -10.82 1.09
CA PHE A 102 -1.74 -9.79 1.63
C PHE A 102 -1.84 -9.99 3.14
N GLN A 103 -1.73 -8.91 3.90
CA GLN A 103 -1.90 -8.88 5.34
C GLN A 103 -3.03 -7.92 5.69
N TYR A 104 -3.91 -8.28 6.62
CA TYR A 104 -4.87 -7.34 7.19
C TYR A 104 -5.14 -7.58 8.67
N GLN A 105 -5.60 -6.54 9.35
CA GLN A 105 -6.01 -6.55 10.74
C GLN A 105 -7.16 -5.57 10.94
N THR A 106 -8.24 -6.02 11.56
CA THR A 106 -9.39 -5.19 11.97
C THR A 106 -9.34 -4.96 13.48
N ALA A 107 -10.18 -4.04 13.97
CA ALA A 107 -10.31 -3.73 15.39
C ALA A 107 -10.63 -4.95 16.28
N SER A 108 -11.27 -5.99 15.73
CA SER A 108 -11.68 -7.19 16.47
C SER A 108 -10.56 -8.26 16.57
N MET A 109 -9.47 -8.10 15.82
CA MET A 109 -8.42 -9.10 15.69
C MET A 109 -7.24 -8.83 16.63
N GLU A 110 -6.85 -9.84 17.41
CA GLU A 110 -5.65 -9.76 18.26
C GLU A 110 -4.34 -9.83 17.46
N THR A 111 -4.36 -10.53 16.31
CA THR A 111 -3.20 -10.72 15.43
C THR A 111 -3.60 -10.57 13.96
N PRO A 112 -2.72 -10.05 13.09
CA PRO A 112 -3.00 -9.93 11.66
C PRO A 112 -3.25 -11.28 10.98
N HIS A 113 -4.15 -11.30 10.00
CA HIS A 113 -4.31 -12.39 9.06
C HIS A 113 -3.36 -12.21 7.87
N HIS A 114 -2.91 -13.33 7.30
CA HIS A 114 -2.00 -13.34 6.15
C HIS A 114 -2.46 -14.39 5.15
N GLU A 115 -2.50 -14.00 3.88
CA GLU A 115 -2.83 -14.91 2.79
C GLU A 115 -1.93 -14.67 1.58
N GLY A 116 -1.70 -15.72 0.80
CA GLY A 116 -0.87 -15.62 -0.41
C GLY A 116 -1.60 -14.85 -1.51
N VAL A 117 -0.86 -13.98 -2.21
CA VAL A 117 -1.39 -13.20 -3.34
C VAL A 117 -0.57 -13.48 -4.60
N VAL A 118 -1.23 -13.46 -5.74
CA VAL A 118 -0.59 -13.55 -7.05
C VAL A 118 -1.03 -12.34 -7.85
N PHE A 119 -0.07 -11.50 -8.24
CA PHE A 119 -0.33 -10.34 -9.08
C PHE A 119 -0.39 -10.72 -10.56
N GLU A 120 -1.29 -10.08 -11.30
CA GLU A 120 -1.25 -10.12 -12.76
C GLU A 120 -0.14 -9.23 -13.31
N ALA A 121 0.14 -8.13 -12.61
CA ALA A 121 1.18 -7.18 -12.98
C ALA A 121 2.60 -7.62 -12.58
N GLU A 122 3.53 -7.57 -13.53
CA GLU A 122 4.95 -7.84 -13.27
C GLU A 122 5.78 -6.57 -13.01
N SER A 123 5.29 -5.39 -13.42
CA SER A 123 6.05 -4.14 -13.29
C SER A 123 5.57 -3.33 -12.08
N PRO A 124 6.47 -2.67 -11.33
CA PRO A 124 6.09 -1.91 -10.13
C PRO A 124 4.95 -0.90 -10.32
N PRO A 125 4.88 -0.09 -11.40
CA PRO A 125 3.77 0.86 -11.57
C PRO A 125 2.42 0.19 -11.78
N LYS A 126 2.39 -0.97 -12.46
CA LYS A 126 1.15 -1.73 -12.69
C LYS A 126 0.72 -2.47 -11.43
N LEU A 127 1.66 -3.02 -10.69
CA LEU A 127 1.39 -3.71 -9.43
C LEU A 127 0.85 -2.72 -8.38
N LEU A 128 1.44 -1.52 -8.26
CA LEU A 128 0.88 -0.48 -7.41
C LEU A 128 -0.54 -0.05 -7.85
N TRP A 129 -0.80 0.01 -9.17
CA TRP A 129 -2.14 0.29 -9.67
C TRP A 129 -3.13 -0.81 -9.26
N GLU A 130 -2.74 -2.08 -9.42
CA GLU A 130 -3.51 -3.26 -9.02
C GLU A 130 -3.85 -3.22 -7.52
N CYS A 131 -2.87 -2.95 -6.64
CA CYS A 131 -3.12 -2.76 -5.21
C CYS A 131 -4.08 -1.60 -4.91
N CYS A 132 -4.00 -0.47 -5.63
CA CYS A 132 -4.91 0.66 -5.39
C CYS A 132 -6.35 0.32 -5.82
N SER A 133 -6.51 -0.35 -6.97
CA SER A 133 -7.80 -0.81 -7.44
C SER A 133 -8.41 -1.83 -6.47
N GLU A 134 -7.66 -2.86 -6.05
CA GLU A 134 -8.12 -3.84 -5.06
C GLU A 134 -8.48 -3.17 -3.72
N LEU A 135 -7.67 -2.22 -3.25
CA LEU A 135 -7.94 -1.46 -2.03
C LEU A 135 -9.28 -0.71 -2.08
N PHE A 136 -9.45 0.15 -3.08
CA PHE A 136 -10.57 1.10 -3.10
C PHE A 136 -11.85 0.51 -3.69
N GLU A 137 -11.74 -0.49 -4.59
CA GLU A 137 -12.89 -1.06 -5.31
C GLU A 137 -13.38 -2.38 -4.70
N GLU A 138 -12.54 -3.10 -3.95
CA GLU A 138 -12.90 -4.42 -3.40
C GLU A 138 -12.80 -4.44 -1.87
N ILE A 139 -11.63 -4.16 -1.30
CA ILE A 139 -11.38 -4.29 0.14
C ILE A 139 -12.19 -3.29 0.96
N LEU A 140 -12.11 -2.00 0.61
CA LEU A 140 -12.85 -0.95 1.33
C LEU A 140 -14.31 -0.83 0.89
N PHE A 141 -14.64 -1.36 -0.29
CA PHE A 141 -16.01 -1.35 -0.82
C PHE A 141 -16.88 -2.45 -0.22
N THR A 142 -16.27 -3.57 0.19
CA THR A 142 -16.99 -4.63 0.90
C THR A 142 -17.38 -4.09 2.27
N ASP A 143 -18.67 -4.09 2.58
CA ASP A 143 -19.19 -3.65 3.87
C ASP A 143 -18.38 -4.34 4.97
N THR A 144 -17.64 -3.56 5.76
CA THR A 144 -16.74 -4.06 6.81
C THR A 144 -17.48 -4.85 7.91
N GLU A 145 -18.79 -5.07 7.77
CA GLU A 145 -19.60 -5.98 8.56
C GLU A 145 -19.36 -7.49 8.28
N GLU A 146 -18.61 -7.86 7.22
CA GLU A 146 -18.28 -9.27 6.91
C GLU A 146 -16.87 -9.74 7.32
N PHE A 147 -16.08 -8.92 8.02
CA PHE A 147 -14.74 -9.29 8.54
C PHE A 147 -14.66 -9.35 10.08
#